data_AF-A0A959Q223-F1
#
_entry.id   AF-A0A959Q223-F1
#
_cell.length_a   1.000
_cell.length_b   1.000
_cell.length_c   1.000
_cell.angle_alpha   90.00
_cell.angle_beta   90.00
_cell.angle_gamma   90.00
#
_symmetry.space_group_name_H-M   'P 1'
#
loop_
_entity.id
_entity.type
_entity.pdbx_description
1 polymer ?
#
loop_
_entity_poly.entity_id
_entity_poly.type
_entity_poly.pdbx_seq_one_letter_code
_entity_poly.pdbx_strand_id
1 'polypeptide(L)'
;MKKIIGLMMVLTLVFACNSAQKDDAKDVGDAVQDLTEQVASDIKEQWNDLKSSLESYQDKIDAKIKDIDNQLADASGDTKTTLQKKKQDLINWKNKVQDKLKTQQDDAAKHWDAFKKETREYFAELDKALRDDS
;
A
#
# COMPACT_ATOMS: atom_id res chain seq x y z
N MET A 1 8.39 31.21 8.38
CA MET A 1 7.28 30.80 9.27
C MET A 1 6.07 30.34 8.45
N LYS A 2 6.15 29.22 7.72
CA LYS A 2 5.06 28.71 6.85
C LYS A 2 4.65 27.25 7.12
N LYS A 3 5.13 26.65 8.22
CA LYS A 3 4.87 25.23 8.55
C LYS A 3 3.76 25.00 9.60
N ILE A 4 3.12 26.05 10.11
CA ILE A 4 2.14 25.94 11.22
C ILE A 4 0.69 25.81 10.70
N ILE A 5 0.41 26.17 9.45
CA ILE A 5 -0.96 26.24 8.93
C ILE A 5 -1.56 24.85 8.63
N GLY A 6 -0.72 23.83 8.38
CA GLY A 6 -1.19 22.44 8.16
C GLY A 6 -1.57 21.70 9.45
N LEU A 7 -1.03 22.09 10.60
CA LEU A 7 -1.25 21.42 11.89
C LEU A 7 -2.55 21.87 12.57
N MET A 8 -3.18 22.95 12.09
CA MET A 8 -4.35 23.57 12.73
C MET A 8 -5.69 23.01 12.22
N MET A 9 -5.69 22.24 11.12
CA MET A 9 -6.93 21.75 10.48
C MET A 9 -7.39 20.37 10.97
N VAL A 10 -6.51 19.60 11.60
CA VAL A 10 -6.86 18.33 12.28
C VAL A 10 -7.32 18.59 13.73
N LEU A 11 -6.86 19.70 14.33
CA LEU A 11 -7.20 20.09 15.71
C LEU A 11 -8.66 20.53 15.87
N THR A 12 -9.33 20.97 14.81
CA THR A 12 -10.71 21.50 14.90
C THR A 12 -11.80 20.43 14.84
N LEU A 13 -11.49 19.19 14.49
CA LEU A 13 -12.45 18.07 14.55
C LEU A 13 -12.65 17.52 15.96
N VAL A 14 -11.68 17.70 16.86
CA VAL A 14 -11.73 17.16 18.23
C VAL A 14 -12.50 18.10 19.18
N PHE A 15 -12.60 19.39 18.89
CA PHE A 15 -13.31 20.37 19.74
C PHE A 15 -14.81 20.54 19.44
N ALA A 16 -15.35 19.86 18.42
CA ALA A 16 -16.79 19.92 18.11
C ALA A 16 -17.66 19.02 19.00
N CYS A 17 -17.06 18.14 19.81
CA CYS A 17 -17.75 17.33 20.83
C CYS A 17 -17.39 17.84 22.23
N ASN A 18 -17.87 19.03 22.62
CA ASN A 18 -17.72 19.49 24.01
C ASN A 18 -19.08 19.84 24.62
N SER A 19 -19.83 18.78 24.99
CA SER A 19 -20.91 18.88 25.97
C SER A 19 -21.14 17.56 26.71
N ALA A 20 -20.06 16.94 27.19
CA ALA A 20 -19.95 15.88 28.22
C ALA A 20 -18.58 15.21 28.00
N GLN A 21 -17.82 14.63 28.92
CA GLN A 21 -17.79 14.59 30.39
C GLN A 21 -16.71 13.56 30.73
N LYS A 22 -15.47 13.96 31.04
CA LYS A 22 -14.47 13.23 31.87
C LYS A 22 -14.09 11.76 31.57
N ASP A 23 -14.62 11.11 30.53
CA ASP A 23 -14.29 9.73 30.10
C ASP A 23 -13.56 9.67 28.73
N ASP A 24 -13.21 10.84 28.17
CA ASP A 24 -12.84 11.02 26.75
C ASP A 24 -11.46 10.44 26.35
N ALA A 25 -10.57 10.14 27.29
CA ALA A 25 -9.23 9.62 26.98
C ALA A 25 -9.24 8.17 26.45
N LYS A 26 -10.17 7.33 26.92
CA LYS A 26 -10.37 5.97 26.37
C LYS A 26 -11.03 6.02 24.98
N ASP A 27 -11.99 6.93 24.81
CA ASP A 27 -12.74 7.09 23.57
C ASP A 27 -11.87 7.54 22.39
N VAL A 28 -10.86 8.39 22.66
CA VAL A 28 -9.91 8.83 21.62
C VAL A 28 -8.95 7.71 21.21
N GLY A 29 -8.45 6.92 22.17
CA GLY A 29 -7.57 5.79 21.87
C GLY A 29 -8.24 4.73 21.01
N ASP A 30 -9.49 4.39 21.35
CA ASP A 30 -10.30 3.41 20.63
C ASP A 30 -10.70 3.94 19.24
N ALA A 31 -11.11 5.21 19.11
CA ALA A 31 -11.43 5.82 17.82
C ALA A 31 -10.22 5.89 16.86
N VAL A 32 -9.02 6.13 17.40
CA VAL A 32 -7.78 6.15 16.62
C VAL A 32 -7.40 4.75 16.17
N GLN A 33 -7.57 3.76 17.05
CA GLN A 33 -7.33 2.37 16.70
C GLN A 33 -8.28 1.93 15.58
N ASP A 34 -9.59 2.22 15.71
CA ASP A 34 -10.60 1.91 14.70
C ASP A 34 -10.31 2.58 13.35
N LEU A 35 -9.92 3.86 13.35
CA LEU A 35 -9.59 4.58 12.12
C LEU A 35 -8.32 4.01 11.47
N THR A 36 -7.33 3.66 12.28
CA THR A 36 -6.10 3.01 11.80
C THR A 36 -6.41 1.64 11.20
N GLU A 37 -7.26 0.84 11.84
CA GLU A 37 -7.66 -0.48 11.34
C GLU A 37 -8.47 -0.38 10.03
N GLN A 38 -9.38 0.59 9.91
CA GLN A 38 -10.11 0.86 8.67
C GLN A 38 -9.16 1.21 7.52
N VAL A 39 -8.22 2.15 7.74
CA VAL A 39 -7.24 2.53 6.71
C VAL A 39 -6.32 1.34 6.36
N ALA A 40 -5.96 0.49 7.34
CA ALA A 40 -5.21 -0.74 7.06
C ALA A 40 -5.97 -1.67 6.12
N SER A 41 -7.28 -1.82 6.35
CA SER A 41 -8.15 -2.67 5.56
C SER A 41 -8.25 -2.17 4.12
N ASP A 42 -8.52 -0.88 3.92
CA ASP A 42 -8.63 -0.27 2.59
C ASP A 42 -7.33 -0.40 1.78
N ILE A 43 -6.19 -0.14 2.42
CA ILE A 43 -4.87 -0.31 1.78
C ILE A 43 -4.66 -1.77 1.39
N LYS A 44 -5.00 -2.70 2.27
CA LYS A 44 -4.85 -4.14 2.01
C LYS A 44 -5.75 -4.61 0.87
N GLU A 45 -6.98 -4.09 0.78
CA GLU A 45 -7.90 -4.40 -0.31
C GLU A 45 -7.37 -3.91 -1.66
N GLN A 46 -6.94 -2.64 -1.74
CA GLN A 46 -6.32 -2.10 -2.96
C GLN A 46 -5.07 -2.88 -3.39
N TRP A 47 -4.26 -3.33 -2.42
CA TRP A 47 -3.11 -4.19 -2.69
C TRP A 47 -3.49 -5.55 -3.26
N ASN A 48 -4.55 -6.17 -2.73
CA ASN A 48 -5.05 -7.45 -3.22
C ASN A 48 -5.60 -7.31 -4.65
N ASP A 49 -6.31 -6.24 -4.96
CA ASP A 49 -6.83 -5.96 -6.30
C ASP A 49 -5.71 -5.74 -7.33
N LEU A 50 -4.69 -4.98 -6.95
CA LEU A 50 -3.50 -4.78 -7.77
C LEU A 50 -2.78 -6.11 -8.00
N LYS A 51 -2.61 -6.93 -6.96
CA LYS A 51 -2.01 -8.25 -7.06
C LYS A 51 -2.79 -9.16 -8.00
N SER A 52 -4.10 -9.24 -7.85
CA SER A 52 -4.97 -10.05 -8.72
C SER A 52 -4.91 -9.60 -10.18
N SER A 53 -4.94 -8.29 -10.41
CA SER A 53 -4.77 -7.71 -11.75
C SER A 53 -3.44 -8.13 -12.39
N LEU A 54 -2.36 -8.09 -11.60
CA LEU A 54 -1.03 -8.46 -12.07
C LEU A 54 -0.87 -9.96 -12.31
N GLU A 55 -1.48 -10.81 -11.48
CA GLU A 55 -1.58 -12.26 -11.73
C GLU A 55 -2.27 -12.52 -13.08
N SER A 56 -3.40 -11.84 -13.36
CA SER A 56 -4.07 -11.93 -14.67
C SER A 56 -3.17 -11.50 -15.85
N TYR A 57 -2.34 -10.47 -15.66
CA TYR A 57 -1.36 -10.07 -16.68
C TYR A 57 -0.24 -11.11 -16.85
N GLN A 58 0.21 -11.74 -15.78
CA GLN A 58 1.20 -12.82 -15.85
C GLN A 58 0.66 -14.02 -16.62
N ASP A 59 -0.58 -14.42 -16.38
CA ASP A 59 -1.24 -15.51 -17.12
C ASP A 59 -1.31 -15.22 -18.63
N LYS A 60 -1.63 -13.98 -19.00
CA LYS A 60 -1.64 -13.55 -20.41
C LYS A 60 -0.26 -13.61 -21.03
N ILE A 61 0.78 -13.27 -20.27
CA ILE A 61 2.17 -13.35 -20.74
C ILE A 61 2.60 -14.81 -20.90
N ASP A 62 2.26 -15.68 -19.96
CA ASP A 62 2.57 -17.10 -20.05
C ASP A 62 1.86 -17.74 -21.25
N ALA A 63 0.60 -17.36 -21.51
CA ALA A 63 -0.10 -17.76 -22.72
C ALA A 63 0.62 -17.27 -23.99
N LYS A 64 1.14 -16.04 -23.99
CA LYS A 64 1.87 -15.49 -25.13
C LYS A 64 3.24 -16.13 -25.33
N ILE A 65 3.93 -16.48 -24.25
CA ILE A 65 5.19 -17.25 -24.30
C ILE A 65 4.92 -18.63 -24.91
N LYS A 66 3.84 -19.30 -24.49
CA LYS A 66 3.45 -20.60 -25.06
C LYS A 66 3.10 -20.51 -26.55
N ASP A 67 2.40 -19.45 -26.97
CA ASP A 67 2.12 -19.16 -28.37
C ASP A 67 3.43 -18.96 -29.18
N ILE A 68 4.38 -18.20 -28.63
CA ILE A 68 5.70 -18.03 -29.24
C ILE A 68 6.46 -19.35 -29.33
N ASP A 69 6.40 -20.20 -28.30
CA ASP A 69 7.06 -21.51 -28.30
C ASP A 69 6.49 -22.43 -29.38
N ASN A 70 5.18 -22.40 -29.60
CA ASN A 70 4.56 -23.12 -30.73
C ASN A 70 5.04 -22.56 -32.08
N GLN A 71 5.08 -21.23 -32.24
CA GLN A 71 5.58 -20.60 -33.46
C GLN A 71 7.07 -20.88 -33.71
N LEU A 72 7.87 -21.04 -32.65
CA LEU A 72 9.29 -21.39 -32.74
C LEU A 72 9.53 -22.80 -33.27
N ALA A 73 8.58 -23.72 -33.12
CA ALA A 73 8.69 -25.09 -33.64
C ALA A 73 8.76 -25.10 -35.17
N ASP A 74 7.98 -24.22 -35.82
CA ASP A 74 7.87 -24.15 -37.27
C ASP A 74 8.71 -23.00 -37.89
N ALA A 75 9.25 -22.10 -37.06
CA ALA A 75 10.02 -20.95 -37.52
C ALA A 75 11.49 -21.29 -37.86
N SER A 76 11.96 -20.73 -38.96
CA SER A 76 13.36 -20.81 -39.42
C SER A 76 13.96 -19.42 -39.65
N GLY A 77 15.29 -19.32 -39.65
CA GLY A 77 16.03 -18.09 -39.95
C GLY A 77 15.68 -16.92 -39.02
N ASP A 78 15.54 -15.73 -39.60
CA ASP A 78 15.33 -14.47 -38.87
C ASP A 78 14.03 -14.44 -38.04
N THR A 79 13.02 -15.19 -38.45
CA THR A 79 11.76 -15.33 -37.71
C THR A 79 12.00 -16.00 -36.36
N LYS A 80 12.85 -17.03 -36.32
CA LYS A 80 13.20 -17.76 -35.10
C LYS A 80 13.93 -16.83 -34.11
N THR A 81 14.90 -16.07 -34.59
CA THR A 81 15.63 -15.09 -33.78
C THR A 81 14.70 -14.02 -33.20
N THR A 82 13.78 -13.50 -34.03
CA THR A 82 12.80 -12.49 -33.59
C THR A 82 11.87 -13.03 -32.51
N LEU A 83 11.37 -14.26 -32.68
CA LEU A 83 10.49 -14.92 -31.71
C LEU A 83 11.22 -15.20 -30.39
N GLN A 84 12.47 -15.67 -30.44
CA GLN A 84 13.30 -15.86 -29.25
C GLN A 84 13.50 -14.54 -28.48
N LYS A 85 13.77 -13.44 -29.19
CA LYS A 85 13.90 -12.12 -28.56
C LYS A 85 12.60 -11.69 -27.89
N LYS A 86 11.46 -11.81 -28.57
CA LYS A 86 10.14 -11.50 -28.00
C LYS A 86 9.84 -12.35 -26.77
N LYS A 87 10.16 -13.65 -26.79
CA LYS A 87 10.04 -14.54 -25.63
C LYS A 87 10.87 -14.02 -24.45
N GLN A 88 12.13 -13.67 -24.69
CA GLN A 88 13.02 -13.18 -23.65
C GLN A 88 12.54 -11.84 -23.06
N ASP A 89 12.05 -10.93 -23.91
CA ASP A 89 11.50 -9.64 -23.47
C ASP A 89 10.28 -9.83 -22.56
N LEU A 90 9.39 -10.78 -22.90
CA LEU A 90 8.23 -11.13 -22.08
C LEU A 90 8.63 -11.74 -20.73
N ILE A 91 9.60 -12.65 -20.71
CA ILE A 91 10.14 -13.22 -19.47
C ILE A 91 10.75 -12.12 -18.60
N ASN A 92 11.54 -11.23 -19.19
CA ASN A 92 12.16 -10.12 -18.47
C ASN A 92 11.12 -9.15 -17.91
N TRP A 93 10.05 -8.88 -18.66
CA TRP A 93 8.95 -8.04 -18.18
C TRP A 93 8.23 -8.70 -17.00
N LYS A 94 7.91 -10.00 -17.10
CA LYS A 94 7.28 -10.77 -16.02
C LYS A 94 8.09 -10.67 -14.72
N ASN A 95 9.39 -10.92 -14.79
CA ASN A 95 10.28 -10.88 -13.64
C ASN A 95 10.36 -9.46 -13.04
N LYS A 96 10.50 -8.42 -13.87
CA LYS A 96 10.54 -7.02 -13.40
C LYS A 96 9.26 -6.60 -12.67
N VAL A 97 8.11 -7.05 -13.15
CA VAL A 97 6.82 -6.76 -12.53
C VAL A 97 6.69 -7.48 -11.18
N GLN A 98 7.09 -8.76 -11.12
CA GLN A 98 7.10 -9.52 -9.86
C GLN A 98 8.02 -8.88 -8.81
N ASP A 99 9.23 -8.48 -9.20
CA ASP A 99 10.17 -7.81 -8.30
C ASP A 99 9.62 -6.48 -7.80
N LYS A 100 9.07 -5.64 -8.70
CA LYS A 100 8.46 -4.36 -8.33
C LYS A 100 7.29 -4.54 -7.37
N LEU A 101 6.42 -5.53 -7.59
CA LEU A 101 5.31 -5.83 -6.70
C LEU A 101 5.82 -6.18 -5.31
N LYS A 102 6.80 -7.09 -5.22
CA LYS A 102 7.37 -7.52 -3.95
C LYS A 102 8.02 -6.36 -3.20
N THR A 103 8.82 -5.53 -3.88
CA THR A 103 9.44 -4.35 -3.28
C THR A 103 8.40 -3.37 -2.75
N GLN A 104 7.36 -3.06 -3.55
CA GLN A 104 6.34 -2.12 -3.08
C GLN A 104 5.47 -2.68 -1.95
N GLN A 105 5.20 -3.99 -1.94
CA GLN A 105 4.51 -4.63 -0.83
C GLN A 105 5.33 -4.50 0.47
N ASP A 106 6.63 -4.78 0.41
CA ASP A 106 7.52 -4.67 1.57
C ASP A 106 7.64 -3.22 2.05
N ASP A 107 7.73 -2.25 1.14
CA ASP A 107 7.80 -0.83 1.47
C ASP A 107 6.47 -0.31 2.05
N ALA A 108 5.33 -0.70 1.47
CA ALA A 108 4.01 -0.35 2.00
C ALA A 108 3.80 -0.90 3.41
N ALA A 109 4.20 -2.15 3.67
CA ALA A 109 4.13 -2.74 5.00
C ALA A 109 4.98 -1.96 6.02
N LYS A 110 6.22 -1.59 5.66
CA LYS A 110 7.09 -0.78 6.52
C LYS A 110 6.53 0.61 6.79
N HIS A 111 6.04 1.29 5.76
CA HIS A 111 5.43 2.62 5.92
C HIS A 111 4.17 2.56 6.78
N TRP A 112 3.38 1.50 6.65
CA TRP A 112 2.21 1.28 7.49
C TRP A 112 2.57 1.03 8.96
N ASP A 113 3.60 0.23 9.22
CA ASP A 113 4.10 0.01 10.57
C ASP A 113 4.67 1.29 11.20
N ALA A 114 5.40 2.09 10.42
CA ALA A 114 5.90 3.39 10.86
C ALA A 114 4.74 4.35 11.19
N PHE A 115 3.75 4.46 10.31
CA PHE A 115 2.55 5.26 10.53
C PHE A 115 1.83 4.87 11.83
N LYS A 116 1.54 3.57 12.03
CA LYS A 116 0.92 3.08 13.27
C LYS A 116 1.71 3.45 14.52
N LYS A 117 3.03 3.39 14.44
CA LYS A 117 3.90 3.75 15.57
C LYS A 117 3.84 5.24 15.85
N GLU A 118 4.03 6.08 14.84
CA GLU A 118 3.97 7.55 14.98
C GLU A 118 2.60 8.01 15.50
N THR A 119 1.51 7.44 15.00
CA THR A 119 0.16 7.72 15.49
C THR A 119 0.04 7.37 16.97
N ARG A 120 0.46 6.17 17.41
CA ARG A 120 0.40 5.80 18.84
C ARG A 120 1.25 6.71 19.72
N GLU A 121 2.46 7.06 19.27
CA GLU A 121 3.35 7.97 20.02
C GLU A 121 2.72 9.36 20.17
N TYR A 122 2.16 9.91 19.09
CA TYR A 122 1.46 11.20 19.12
C TYR A 122 0.29 11.21 20.09
N PHE A 123 -0.54 10.16 20.08
CA PHE A 123 -1.69 10.08 21.01
C PHE A 123 -1.27 9.82 22.45
N ALA A 124 -0.18 9.08 22.69
CA ALA A 124 0.37 8.91 24.03
C ALA A 124 0.92 10.23 24.61
N GLU A 125 1.57 11.05 23.77
CA GLU A 125 2.00 12.41 24.16
C GLU A 125 0.79 13.31 24.47
N LEU A 126 -0.26 13.22 23.66
CA LEU A 126 -1.49 13.99 23.85
C LEU A 126 -2.23 13.60 25.15
N ASP A 127 -2.36 12.30 25.45
CA ASP A 127 -2.94 11.81 26.73
C ASP A 127 -2.15 12.32 27.94
N LYS A 128 -0.81 12.27 27.85
CA LYS A 128 0.05 12.79 28.91
C LYS A 128 -0.14 14.30 29.12
N ALA A 129 -0.15 15.08 28.04
CA ALA A 129 -0.34 16.53 28.10
C ALA A 129 -1.70 16.90 28.72
N LEU A 130 -2.77 16.16 28.39
CA LEU A 130 -4.10 16.40 28.94
C LEU A 130 -4.23 16.02 30.43
N ARG A 131 -3.43 15.07 30.93
CA ARG A 131 -3.38 14.70 32.36
C ARG A 131 -2.51 15.61 33.21
N ASP A 132 -1.46 16.19 32.65
CA ASP A 132 -0.55 17.09 33.38
C ASP A 132 -1.16 18.51 33.58
N ASP A 133 -2.20 18.89 32.81
CA ASP A 133 -2.94 20.16 32.91
C ASP A 133 -4.17 20.12 33.86
N SER A 134 -4.43 18.98 34.54
CA SER A 134 -5.56 18.76 35.48
C SER A 134 -5.11 18.62 36.94
#